data_AF-A0A531L6C6-F1
#
_entry.id   AF-A0A531L6C6-F1
#
_cell.length_a   1.000
_cell.length_b   1.000
_cell.length_c   1.000
_cell.angle_alpha   90.00
_cell.angle_beta   90.00
_cell.angle_gamma   90.00
#
_symmetry.space_group_name_H-M   'P 1'
#
loop_
_entity.id
_entity.type
_entity.pdbx_description
1 polymer ?
#
loop_
_entity_poly.entity_id
_entity_poly.type
_entity_poly.pdbx_seq_one_letter_code
_entity_poly.pdbx_strand_id
1 'polypeptide(L)' 'MLRYLLHKLALIIPTVFGISLAAFAFVRLLPGDPITALAGERGVSPERYAELVERFGYNRPYV' A
#
# COMPACT_ATOMS: atom_id res chain seq x y z
N MET A 1 2.81 -5.43 38.07
CA MET A 1 2.22 -6.07 36.88
C MET A 1 1.86 -5.06 35.79
N LEU A 2 1.08 -4.01 36.06
CA LEU A 2 0.71 -3.00 35.05
C LEU A 2 1.92 -2.30 34.38
N ARG A 3 2.90 -1.85 35.16
CA ARG A 3 4.14 -1.24 34.64
C ARG A 3 4.91 -2.17 33.70
N TYR A 4 4.94 -3.46 34.00
CA TYR A 4 5.60 -4.47 33.17
C TYR A 4 4.85 -4.70 31.85
N LEU A 5 3.52 -4.72 31.90
CA LEU A 5 2.68 -4.82 30.70
C LEU A 5 2.83 -3.59 29.80
N LEU A 6 2.80 -2.38 30.38
CA LEU A 6 3.02 -1.13 29.64
C LEU A 6 4.40 -1.09 28.99
N HIS A 7 5.44 -1.58 29.67
CA HIS A 7 6.79 -1.65 29.11
C HIS A 7 6.86 -2.62 27.92
N LYS A 8 6.19 -3.77 27.99
CA LYS A 8 6.08 -4.70 26.84
C LYS A 8 5.33 -4.08 25.67
N LEU A 9 4.22 -3.40 25.92
CA LEU A 9 3.45 -2.71 24.88
C LEU A 9 4.28 -1.60 24.22
N ALA A 10 5.02 -0.82 25.01
CA ALA A 10 5.91 0.22 24.51
C ALA A 10 7.01 -0.33 23.58
N LEU A 11 7.45 -1.58 23.76
CA LEU A 11 8.40 -2.25 22.87
C LEU A 11 7.74 -2.78 21.58
N ILE A 12 6.46 -3.14 21.64
CA ILE A 12 5.70 -3.63 20.49
C ILE A 12 5.40 -2.49 19.52
N ILE A 13 5.04 -1.30 20.03
CA ILE A 13 4.69 -0.13 19.21
C ILE A 13 5.75 0.19 18.13
N PRO A 14 7.04 0.40 18.44
CA PRO A 14 8.05 0.72 17.43
C PRO A 14 8.28 -0.46 16.47
N THR A 15 8.13 -1.69 16.93
CA THR A 15 8.29 -2.88 16.09
C THR A 15 7.17 -2.95 15.05
N VAL A 16 5.91 -2.83 15.48
CA VAL A 16 4.75 -2.81 14.59
C VAL A 16 4.84 -1.62 13.63
N PHE A 17 5.18 -0.45 14.15
CA PHE A 17 5.35 0.75 13.33
C PHE A 17 6.44 0.56 12.27
N GLY A 18 7.59 0.02 12.64
CA GLY A 18 8.68 -0.27 11.72
C GLY A 18 8.29 -1.26 10.63
N ILE A 19 7.59 -2.35 10.99
CA ILE A 19 7.09 -3.33 10.03
C ILE A 19 6.05 -2.71 9.08
N SER A 20 5.09 -1.94 9.62
CA SER A 20 4.07 -1.27 8.81
C SER A 20 4.68 -0.27 7.83
N LEU A 21 5.65 0.54 8.30
CA LEU A 21 6.35 1.50 7.46
C LEU A 21 7.16 0.78 6.37
N ALA A 22 7.88 -0.29 6.73
CA ALA A 22 8.64 -1.09 5.77
C ALA A 22 7.73 -1.73 4.71
N ALA A 23 6.60 -2.31 5.12
CA ALA A 23 5.63 -2.88 4.19
C ALA A 23 5.04 -1.82 3.24
N PHE A 24 4.67 -0.65 3.77
CA PHE A 24 4.14 0.46 2.97
C PHE A 24 5.18 1.00 1.98
N ALA A 25 6.41 1.20 2.45
CA ALA A 25 7.53 1.60 1.61
C ALA A 25 7.80 0.57 0.51
N PHE A 26 7.77 -0.72 0.83
CA PHE A 26 7.97 -1.79 -0.14
C PHE A 26 6.94 -1.75 -1.27
N VAL A 27 5.65 -1.60 -0.95
CA VAL A 27 4.58 -1.43 -1.95
C VAL A 27 4.80 -0.18 -2.81
N ARG A 28 5.31 0.92 -2.25
CA ARG A 28 5.53 2.16 -3.00
C ARG A 28 6.80 2.15 -3.84
N LEU A 29 7.81 1.38 -3.42
CA LEU A 29 9.06 1.17 -4.13
C LEU A 29 8.92 0.16 -5.28
N LEU A 30 7.95 -0.76 -5.19
CA LEU A 30 7.59 -1.67 -6.27
C LEU A 30 7.24 -0.85 -7.53
N PRO A 31 8.04 -0.95 -8.60
CA PRO A 31 7.73 -0.28 -9.86
C PRO A 31 6.54 -0.99 -10.50
N GLY A 32 5.52 -0.22 -10.85
CA GLY A 32 4.33 -0.75 -11.51
C GLY A 32 3.10 0.12 -11.27
N ASP A 33 2.17 0.11 -12.22
CA ASP A 33 0.87 0.77 -12.04
C ASP A 33 -0.05 -0.13 -11.20
N PRO A 34 -0.69 0.37 -10.13
CA PRO A 34 -1.70 -0.35 -9.37
C PRO A 34 -2.75 -1.06 -10.24
N ILE A 35 -3.17 -0.46 -11.35
CA ILE A 35 -4.15 -1.04 -12.29
C ILE A 35 -3.58 -2.30 -12.94
N THR A 36 -2.31 -2.24 -13.37
CA THR A 36 -1.63 -3.42 -13.93
C THR A 36 -1.31 -4.48 -12.87
N ALA A 37 -1.05 -4.07 -11.62
CA ALA A 37 -0.86 -5.00 -10.52
C ALA A 37 -2.17 -5.75 -10.16
N LEU A 38 -3.31 -5.05 -10.22
CA LEU A 38 -4.64 -5.64 -9.99
C LEU A 38 -5.04 -6.62 -11.09
N ALA A 39 -4.59 -6.37 -12.33
CA ALA A 39 -4.83 -7.23 -13.49
C ALA A 39 -4.19 -8.62 -13.33
N GLY A 40 -3.08 -8.70 -12.60
CA GLY A 40 -2.26 -9.90 -12.47
C GLY A 40 -1.80 -10.42 -13.84
N GLU A 41 -1.64 -11.74 -13.94
CA GLU A 41 -1.13 -12.40 -15.16
C GLU A 41 -2.11 -12.36 -16.35
N ARG A 42 -3.39 -12.03 -16.12
CA ARG A 42 -4.38 -11.93 -17.21
C ARG A 42 -4.19 -10.66 -18.04
N GLY A 43 -3.44 -9.69 -17.52
CA GLY A 43 -3.31 -8.37 -18.13
C GLY A 43 -4.63 -7.62 -18.21
N VAL A 44 -4.58 -6.38 -18.69
CA VAL A 44 -5.76 -5.54 -18.95
C VAL A 44 -5.63 -5.00 -20.37
N SER A 45 -6.71 -5.06 -21.15
CA SER A 45 -6.72 -4.46 -22.48
C SER A 45 -6.57 -2.94 -22.39
N PRO A 46 -5.96 -2.27 -23.39
CA PRO A 46 -5.73 -0.82 -23.34
C PRO A 46 -7.01 -0.01 -23.09
N GLU A 47 -8.14 -0.45 -23.63
CA GLU A 47 -9.44 0.20 -23.49
C GLU A 47 -9.94 0.10 -22.05
N ARG A 48 -9.83 -1.10 -21.46
CA ARG A 48 -10.24 -1.32 -20.07
C ARG A 48 -9.30 -0.62 -19.10
N TYR A 49 -8.01 -0.51 -19.43
CA TYR A 49 -7.04 0.25 -18.65
C TYR A 49 -7.45 1.72 -18.54
N ALA A 50 -7.77 2.36 -19.67
CA ALA A 50 -8.17 3.77 -19.69
C ALA A 50 -9.45 4.03 -18.86
N GLU A 51 -10.43 3.12 -18.94
CA GLU A 51 -11.64 3.21 -18.11
C GLU A 51 -11.32 3.11 -16.61
N LEU A 52 -10.40 2.22 -16.23
CA LEU A 52 -9.98 2.05 -14.84
C LEU A 52 -9.18 3.26 -14.33
N VAL A 53 -8.30 3.84 -15.15
CA VAL A 53 -7.56 5.07 -14.81
C VAL A 53 -8.53 6.20 -14.44
N GLU A 54 -9.59 6.39 -15.24
CA GLU A 54 -10.59 7.43 -15.00
C GLU A 54 -11.47 7.11 -13.78
N ARG A 55 -11.95 5.87 -13.67
CA ARG A 55 -12.76 5.39 -12.54
C ARG A 55 -12.05 5.52 -11.20
N PHE A 56 -10.78 5.14 -11.14
CA PHE A 56 -9.96 5.23 -9.93
C PHE A 56 -9.35 6.62 -9.73
N GLY A 57 -9.49 7.53 -10.70
CA GLY A 57 -9.01 8.90 -10.59
C GLY A 57 -7.48 9.03 -10.65
N TYR A 58 -6.78 8.05 -11.22
CA TYR A 58 -5.32 8.13 -11.43
C TYR A 58 -4.92 9.23 -12.43
N ASN A 59 -5.88 9.76 -13.19
CA ASN A 59 -5.72 10.92 -14.07
C ASN A 59 -6.05 12.27 -13.40
N ARG A 60 -6.49 12.28 -12.12
CA ARG A 60 -6.84 13.51 -11.42
C ARG A 60 -5.64 14.06 -10.66
N PRO A 61 -5.42 15.38 -10.66
CA PRO A 61 -4.40 15.98 -9.83
C PRO A 61 -4.72 15.74 -8.35
N TYR A 62 -3.68 15.62 -7.52
CA TYR A 62 -3.82 15.62 -6.06
C TYR A 62 -4.17 17.06 -5.62
N VAL A 63 -5.45 17.40 -5.68
CA VAL A 63 -6.02 18.67 -5.22
C VAL A 63 -6.90 18.45 -4.00
#